data_AF-A1U7V2-F1
#
_entry.id   AF-A1U7V2-F1
#
_cell.length_a   1.000
_cell.length_b   1.000
_cell.length_c   1.000
_cell.angle_alpha   90.00
_cell.angle_beta   90.00
_cell.angle_gamma   90.00
#
_symmetry.space_group_name_H-M   'P 1'
#
loop_
_entity.id
_entity.type
_entity.pdbx_description
1 polymer ?
#
loop_
_entity_poly.entity_id
_entity_poly.type
_entity_poly.pdbx_seq_one_letter_code
_entity_poly.pdbx_strand_id
1 'polypeptide(L)'
;MGFGCCSAENDAMGKSGGHKVTADKSGKEIQDEYERLAREQLDLNSEWRLGTIATALPIGLEDKIDDLDSDGELCDSERWQELTTHSAPLAWLPKGVIQVTMVSGSGSDRQQKAGFILTESYRR
;
A
#
# COMPACT_ATOMS: atom_id res chain seq x y z
N MET A 1 -17.95 36.78 -50.68
CA MET A 1 -18.15 36.71 -49.21
C MET A 1 -16.79 36.31 -48.63
N GLY A 2 -16.07 37.07 -47.81
CA GLY A 2 -16.28 38.46 -47.36
C GLY A 2 -15.97 38.64 -45.87
N PHE A 3 -14.74 39.11 -45.53
CA PHE A 3 -14.28 39.57 -44.21
C PHE A 3 -14.30 38.53 -43.06
N GLY A 4 -13.49 38.61 -41.99
CA GLY A 4 -12.40 39.51 -41.61
C GLY A 4 -11.83 39.12 -40.22
N CYS A 5 -10.65 39.59 -39.84
CA CYS A 5 -10.08 39.38 -38.49
C CYS A 5 -10.69 40.35 -37.45
N CYS A 6 -10.74 39.97 -36.16
CA CYS A 6 -10.02 40.67 -35.06
C CYS A 6 -10.43 40.23 -33.63
N SER A 7 -9.48 40.48 -32.73
CA SER A 7 -9.32 40.18 -31.30
C SER A 7 -10.30 40.79 -30.28
N ALA A 8 -10.08 40.42 -29.00
CA ALA A 8 -10.53 41.07 -27.74
C ALA A 8 -12.04 40.95 -27.41
N GLU A 9 -12.59 40.94 -26.18
CA GLU A 9 -12.13 40.85 -24.77
C GLU A 9 -13.40 40.51 -23.89
N ASN A 10 -13.43 40.29 -22.56
CA ASN A 10 -12.48 40.49 -21.45
C ASN A 10 -12.75 39.60 -20.20
N ASP A 11 -11.89 39.75 -19.19
CA ASP A 11 -11.99 39.54 -17.72
C ASP A 11 -13.21 38.86 -17.04
N ALA A 12 -12.92 37.91 -16.13
CA ALA A 12 -13.71 37.65 -14.90
C ALA A 12 -12.92 36.85 -13.82
N MET A 13 -12.07 37.55 -13.06
CA MET A 13 -11.77 37.33 -11.62
C MET A 13 -12.14 35.96 -10.97
N GLY A 14 -11.17 35.03 -10.90
CA GLY A 14 -11.31 33.71 -10.25
C GLY A 14 -10.40 33.50 -9.03
N LYS A 15 -10.43 34.43 -8.06
CA LYS A 15 -9.58 34.37 -6.86
C LYS A 15 -10.14 33.36 -5.85
N SER A 16 -9.58 32.14 -5.77
CA SER A 16 -9.88 31.25 -4.64
C SER A 16 -8.82 30.18 -4.38
N GLY A 17 -8.58 29.90 -3.10
CA GLY A 17 -8.00 28.65 -2.62
C GLY A 17 -6.56 28.36 -3.04
N GLY A 18 -5.60 28.76 -2.21
CA GLY A 18 -4.30 28.11 -2.21
C GLY A 18 -4.47 26.64 -1.83
N HIS A 19 -4.59 25.77 -2.84
CA HIS A 19 -4.28 24.36 -2.66
C HIS A 19 -2.81 24.29 -2.29
N LYS A 20 -2.56 24.22 -0.98
CA LYS A 20 -1.29 23.80 -0.42
C LYS A 20 -0.98 22.46 -1.06
N VAL A 21 -0.12 22.47 -2.07
CA VAL A 21 0.46 21.26 -2.65
C VAL A 21 1.17 20.58 -1.49
N THR A 22 0.50 19.57 -0.92
CA THR A 22 1.16 18.59 -0.09
C THR A 22 2.28 18.03 -0.94
N ALA A 23 3.53 18.29 -0.54
CA ALA A 23 4.69 17.89 -1.30
C ALA A 23 4.53 16.42 -1.69
N ASP A 24 4.52 16.16 -3.00
CA ASP A 24 4.34 14.84 -3.55
C ASP A 24 5.63 14.06 -3.24
N LYS A 25 5.67 13.45 -2.05
CA LYS A 25 6.83 12.71 -1.57
C LYS A 25 7.11 11.64 -2.61
N SER A 26 8.32 11.62 -3.15
CA SER A 26 8.73 10.56 -4.07
C SER A 26 8.49 9.20 -3.41
N GLY A 27 8.01 8.20 -4.16
CA GLY A 27 7.67 6.88 -3.60
C GLY A 27 8.83 6.24 -2.81
N LYS A 28 10.07 6.62 -3.11
CA LYS A 28 11.26 6.25 -2.34
C LYS A 28 11.33 6.95 -0.96
N GLU A 29 11.05 8.25 -0.88
CA GLU A 29 11.00 8.99 0.39
C GLU A 29 9.91 8.44 1.32
N ILE A 30 8.77 8.02 0.75
CA ILE A 30 7.70 7.33 1.48
C ILE A 30 8.18 5.96 1.99
N GLN A 31 8.93 5.22 1.17
CA GLN A 31 9.51 3.93 1.55
C GLN A 31 10.54 4.06 2.69
N ASP A 32 11.47 5.02 2.58
CA ASP A 32 12.46 5.32 3.62
C ASP A 32 11.79 5.76 4.95
N GLU A 33 10.70 6.53 4.88
CA GLU A 33 9.90 6.93 6.06
C GLU A 33 9.22 5.74 6.74
N TYR A 34 8.56 4.86 5.99
CA TYR A 34 7.94 3.66 6.55
C TYR A 34 8.96 2.63 7.04
N GLU A 35 10.11 2.50 6.38
CA GLU A 35 11.20 1.63 6.85
C GLU A 35 11.76 2.13 8.19
N ARG A 36 11.94 3.45 8.35
CA ARG A 36 12.36 4.06 9.62
C ARG A 36 11.31 3.83 10.72
N LEU A 37 10.03 4.08 10.44
CA LEU A 37 8.94 3.87 11.40
C LEU A 37 8.77 2.39 11.78
N ALA A 38 8.99 1.47 10.84
CA ALA A 38 8.98 0.03 11.08
C ALA A 38 10.13 -0.42 11.97
N ARG A 39 11.36 0.10 11.76
CA ARG A 39 12.49 -0.17 12.65
C ARG A 39 12.24 0.34 14.07
N GLU A 40 11.70 1.55 14.21
CA GLU A 40 11.35 2.15 15.51
C GLU A 40 10.26 1.37 16.25
N GLN A 41 9.15 1.02 15.58
CA GLN A 41 7.99 0.41 16.23
C GLN A 41 8.11 -1.11 16.43
N LEU A 42 8.99 -1.80 15.69
CA LEU A 42 9.20 -3.25 15.78
C LEU A 42 10.55 -3.63 16.45
N ASP A 43 11.27 -2.65 17.01
CA ASP A 43 12.59 -2.78 17.64
C ASP A 43 13.60 -3.54 16.76
N LEU A 44 13.85 -3.02 15.56
CA LEU A 44 14.71 -3.64 14.55
C LEU A 44 15.95 -2.82 14.23
N ASN A 45 17.07 -3.52 14.03
CA ASN A 45 18.33 -2.91 13.63
C ASN A 45 18.33 -2.46 12.15
N SER A 46 19.42 -1.83 11.72
CA SER A 46 19.60 -1.30 10.36
C SER A 46 19.71 -2.35 9.24
N GLU A 47 19.90 -3.63 9.57
CA GLU A 47 20.01 -4.72 8.59
C GLU A 47 18.63 -5.12 8.03
N TRP A 48 17.57 -4.88 8.79
CA TRP A 48 16.18 -5.09 8.36
C TRP A 48 15.79 -4.01 7.36
N ARG A 49 15.21 -4.42 6.22
CA ARG A 49 14.70 -3.55 5.16
C ARG A 49 13.22 -3.76 4.93
N LEU A 50 12.54 -2.75 4.38
CA LEU A 50 11.13 -2.84 4.05
C LEU A 50 10.92 -3.74 2.82
N GLY A 51 10.20 -4.86 3.00
CA GLY A 51 9.85 -5.79 1.94
C GLY A 51 8.48 -5.53 1.33
N THR A 52 7.47 -5.20 2.14
CA THR A 52 6.08 -4.99 1.65
C THR A 52 5.32 -4.05 2.58
N ILE A 53 4.38 -3.30 2.01
CA ILE A 53 3.41 -2.45 2.71
C ILE A 53 2.00 -2.88 2.28
N ALA A 54 1.08 -3.03 3.21
CA ALA A 54 -0.33 -3.28 2.94
C ALA A 54 -1.24 -2.32 3.72
N THR A 55 -2.17 -1.68 3.02
CA THR A 55 -3.23 -0.81 3.59
C THR A 55 -4.56 -1.53 3.75
N ALA A 56 -4.67 -2.75 3.20
CA ALA A 56 -5.79 -3.65 3.36
C ALA A 56 -5.27 -5.09 3.45
N LEU A 57 -5.96 -5.93 4.21
CA LEU A 57 -5.64 -7.35 4.37
C LEU A 57 -6.75 -8.22 3.79
N PRO A 58 -6.43 -9.35 3.15
CA PRO A 58 -7.44 -10.33 2.75
C PRO A 58 -8.03 -11.00 3.99
N ILE A 59 -9.36 -10.97 4.12
CA ILE A 59 -10.11 -11.62 5.20
C ILE A 59 -10.65 -12.96 4.72
N GLY A 60 -10.59 -13.98 5.59
CA GLY A 60 -11.03 -15.34 5.25
C GLY A 60 -10.18 -16.01 4.16
N LEU A 61 -8.98 -15.48 3.87
CA LEU A 61 -8.03 -16.15 2.99
C LEU A 61 -7.42 -17.38 3.67
N GLU A 62 -7.22 -17.32 4.99
CA GLU A 62 -6.75 -18.45 5.79
C GLU A 62 -7.81 -19.57 5.80
N ASP A 63 -9.05 -19.29 6.23
CA ASP A 63 -10.18 -20.25 6.12
C ASP A 63 -10.30 -20.85 4.72
N LYS A 64 -10.15 -20.03 3.68
CA LYS A 64 -10.27 -20.50 2.29
C LYS A 64 -9.08 -21.34 1.82
N ILE A 65 -7.88 -21.12 2.36
CA ILE A 65 -6.72 -21.99 2.12
C ILE A 65 -6.93 -23.33 2.85
N ASP A 66 -7.43 -23.31 4.08
CA ASP A 66 -7.73 -24.53 4.86
C ASP A 66 -8.87 -25.35 4.22
N ASP A 67 -9.92 -24.69 3.72
CA ASP A 67 -11.01 -25.32 2.94
C ASP A 67 -10.45 -26.00 1.67
N LEU A 68 -9.61 -25.28 0.90
CA LEU A 68 -9.04 -25.81 -0.34
C LEU A 68 -7.94 -26.86 -0.12
N ASP A 69 -7.25 -26.85 1.03
CA ASP A 69 -6.33 -27.93 1.40
C ASP A 69 -7.07 -29.20 1.84
N SER A 70 -8.20 -29.00 2.52
CA SER A 70 -9.13 -30.08 2.91
C SER A 70 -9.86 -30.70 1.71
N ASP A 71 -10.05 -29.95 0.62
CA ASP A 71 -10.63 -30.45 -0.63
C ASP A 71 -9.63 -31.33 -1.39
N GLY A 72 -9.71 -32.64 -1.13
CA GLY A 72 -8.86 -33.65 -1.74
C GLY A 72 -9.14 -33.97 -3.21
N GLU A 73 -10.11 -33.33 -3.87
CA GLU A 73 -10.40 -33.53 -5.30
C GLU A 73 -9.59 -32.57 -6.20
N LEU A 74 -9.11 -31.45 -5.67
CA LEU A 74 -8.34 -30.45 -6.43
C LEU A 74 -6.81 -30.69 -6.36
N CYS A 75 -6.13 -30.66 -7.50
CA CYS A 75 -4.66 -30.62 -7.52
C CYS A 75 -4.12 -29.25 -7.08
N ASP A 76 -2.88 -29.18 -6.59
CA ASP A 76 -2.23 -27.92 -6.14
C ASP A 76 -2.43 -26.75 -7.12
N SER A 77 -2.17 -26.97 -8.41
CA SER A 77 -2.33 -25.95 -9.46
C SER A 77 -3.76 -25.40 -9.55
N GLU A 78 -4.77 -26.24 -9.32
CA GLU A 78 -6.19 -25.86 -9.37
C GLU A 78 -6.60 -25.12 -8.10
N ARG A 79 -6.12 -25.56 -6.92
CA ARG A 79 -6.27 -24.84 -5.64
C ARG A 79 -5.72 -23.41 -5.73
N TRP A 80 -4.52 -23.23 -6.29
CA TRP A 80 -3.92 -21.90 -6.51
C TRP A 80 -4.69 -21.06 -7.55
N GLN A 81 -5.27 -21.71 -8.57
CA GLN A 81 -6.11 -21.03 -9.56
C GLN A 81 -7.45 -20.57 -8.96
N GLU A 82 -8.03 -21.32 -8.03
CA GLU A 82 -9.27 -20.95 -7.34
C GLU A 82 -9.05 -19.78 -6.37
N LEU A 83 -7.94 -19.78 -5.63
CA LEU A 83 -7.52 -18.65 -4.78
C LEU A 83 -7.33 -17.35 -5.56
N THR A 84 -6.83 -17.43 -6.80
CA THR A 84 -6.60 -16.25 -7.65
C THR A 84 -7.85 -15.83 -8.43
N THR A 85 -8.74 -16.76 -8.80
CA THR A 85 -10.01 -16.49 -9.49
C THR A 85 -11.06 -15.90 -8.56
N HIS A 86 -11.01 -16.25 -7.28
CA HIS A 86 -11.95 -15.78 -6.26
C HIS A 86 -11.21 -15.06 -5.13
N SER A 87 -10.65 -13.89 -5.46
CA SER A 87 -9.99 -12.96 -4.55
C SER A 87 -10.75 -12.80 -3.23
N ALA A 88 -10.07 -13.07 -2.12
CA ALA A 88 -10.61 -12.89 -0.79
C ALA A 88 -11.06 -11.43 -0.54
N PRO A 89 -12.16 -11.19 0.21
CA PRO A 89 -12.62 -9.85 0.53
C PRO A 89 -11.54 -9.09 1.32
N LEU A 90 -11.13 -7.93 0.81
CA LEU A 90 -10.13 -7.09 1.46
C LEU A 90 -10.76 -6.21 2.55
N ALA A 91 -10.31 -6.34 3.80
CA ALA A 91 -10.59 -5.35 4.85
C ALA A 91 -9.53 -4.26 4.84
N TRP A 92 -9.97 -3.01 4.70
CA TRP A 92 -9.12 -1.84 4.82
C TRP A 92 -8.71 -1.61 6.27
N LEU A 93 -7.43 -1.36 6.49
CA LEU A 93 -6.93 -0.97 7.81
C LEU A 93 -7.45 0.44 8.18
N PRO A 94 -7.60 0.75 9.48
CA PRO A 94 -7.96 2.09 9.93
C PRO A 94 -7.01 3.14 9.35
N LYS A 95 -7.54 4.32 9.00
CA LYS A 95 -6.70 5.40 8.44
C LYS A 95 -5.54 5.71 9.40
N GLY A 96 -4.33 5.71 8.86
CA GLY A 96 -3.11 5.90 9.65
C GLY A 96 -2.40 4.61 10.05
N VAL A 97 -3.06 3.46 9.98
CA VAL A 97 -2.49 2.13 10.24
C VAL A 97 -2.12 1.47 8.90
N ILE A 98 -0.91 0.94 8.82
CA ILE A 98 -0.48 0.07 7.71
C ILE A 98 0.18 -1.19 8.28
N GLN A 99 -0.01 -2.32 7.62
CA GLN A 99 0.84 -3.49 7.86
C GLN A 99 2.12 -3.31 7.05
N VAL A 100 3.26 -3.54 7.70
CA VAL A 100 4.58 -3.57 7.07
C VAL A 100 5.22 -4.92 7.32
N THR A 101 5.94 -5.39 6.31
CA THR A 101 6.70 -6.63 6.37
C THR A 101 8.17 -6.31 6.13
N MET A 102 8.97 -6.47 7.18
CA MET A 102 10.41 -6.24 7.20
C MET A 102 11.14 -7.56 6.93
N VAL A 103 12.25 -7.48 6.20
CA VAL A 103 13.09 -8.63 5.85
C VAL A 103 14.56 -8.34 6.18
N SER A 104 15.29 -9.35 6.64
CA SER A 104 16.75 -9.29 6.87
C SER A 104 17.40 -10.59 6.38
N GLY A 105 18.72 -10.58 6.25
CA GLY A 105 19.48 -11.71 5.71
C GLY A 105 19.24 -11.96 4.21
N SER A 106 19.82 -13.06 3.72
CA SER A 106 19.69 -13.50 2.32
C SER A 106 19.85 -15.01 2.22
N GLY A 107 19.25 -15.62 1.19
CA GLY A 107 19.27 -17.08 1.03
C GLY A 107 18.63 -17.80 2.21
N SER A 108 19.33 -18.79 2.76
CA SER A 108 18.87 -19.65 3.86
C SER A 108 18.66 -18.92 5.19
N ASP A 109 19.37 -17.81 5.41
CA ASP A 109 19.31 -17.01 6.65
C ASP A 109 18.31 -15.84 6.55
N ARG A 110 17.43 -15.86 5.55
CA ARG A 110 16.41 -14.82 5.37
C ARG A 110 15.38 -14.86 6.50
N GLN A 111 15.33 -13.81 7.31
CA GLN A 111 14.30 -13.61 8.31
C GLN A 111 13.23 -12.63 7.82
N GLN A 112 12.02 -12.78 8.36
CA GLN A 112 10.88 -11.94 8.03
C GLN A 112 10.10 -11.63 9.31
N LYS A 113 9.67 -10.37 9.47
CA LYS A 113 8.82 -9.90 10.57
C LYS A 113 7.73 -9.01 9.98
N ALA A 114 6.48 -9.33 10.27
CA ALA A 114 5.34 -8.48 9.93
C ALA A 114 4.83 -7.76 11.18
N GLY A 115 4.29 -6.57 11.01
CA GLY A 115 3.69 -5.80 12.11
C GLY A 115 2.86 -4.64 11.61
N PHE A 116 2.04 -4.07 12.49
CA PHE A 116 1.27 -2.87 12.20
C PHE A 116 2.03 -1.64 12.69
N ILE A 117 2.12 -0.60 11.86
CA ILE A 117 2.72 0.67 12.25
C ILE A 117 1.74 1.83 12.08
N LEU A 118 1.87 2.80 12.97
CA LEU A 118 1.18 4.08 12.87
C LEU A 118 2.01 5.05 12.03
N THR A 119 1.36 5.66 11.04
CA THR A 119 1.91 6.74 10.22
C THR A 119 1.63 8.10 10.88
N GLU A 120 2.57 9.04 10.80
CA GLU A 120 2.59 10.23 11.68
C GLU A 120 1.39 11.18 11.52
N SER A 121 0.61 11.03 10.44
CA SER A 121 -0.69 11.72 10.26
C SER A 121 -1.67 11.53 11.43
N TYR A 122 -1.46 10.52 12.29
CA TYR A 122 -2.31 10.18 13.43
C TYR A 122 -1.59 10.12 14.80
N ARG A 123 -0.31 10.53 14.90
CA ARG A 123 0.41 10.70 16.18
C ARG A 123 0.05 12.06 16.83
N ARG A 124 -1.22 12.26 17.20
CA ARG A 124 -1.70 13.50 17.84
C ARG A 124 -2.02 13.30 19.32
#